data_AF-A0A953PD72-F1
#
_entry.id   AF-A0A953PD72-F1
#
_cell.length_a   1.000
_cell.length_b   1.000
_cell.length_c   1.000
_cell.angle_alpha   90.00
_cell.angle_beta   90.00
_cell.angle_gamma   90.00
#
_symmetry.space_group_name_H-M   'P 1'
#
loop_
_entity.id
_entity.type
_entity.pdbx_description
1 polymer ?
#
loop_
_entity_poly.entity_id
_entity_poly.type
_entity_poly.pdbx_seq_one_letter_code
_entity_poly.pdbx_strand_id
1 'polypeptide(L)'
;MASRYWIGGTGSWSNTAHWSVSSGGAGGVAIPTSSDDVFIDSSSGFGSGGTITLDGGGTGFHDFTSISGHTYTIDGITNTIALDCYGDLTLEAGITFNTILTFGSEEICNITTAGVVIQTIVGYPSISFNGGGTYVIQDNLELTGQFYLESGTFDANNHNITADNFYFFADTGLTPTVVMGSGIWEVTGCGDAWKVSENNGEVVTITPETSTIKLTDTTVENKTFTGAGKTYNNLWINVGSGSGDVLIYGSNTFNDLKIDANVYARFSGGTTQTLNTFSPQGYADNLVILDNIEGLGIQFNLSKTSGIVSCDHLDISNSNAIGGATWYAGTHSVDTTNRLSYPFNSSRFFSIF
;
A
#
# COMPACT_ATOMS: atom_id res chain seq x y z
N MET A 1 -0.45 -14.17 29.77
CA MET A 1 -0.37 -15.08 28.62
C MET A 1 0.34 -16.35 29.04
N ALA A 2 0.07 -17.48 28.39
CA ALA A 2 0.87 -18.69 28.56
C ALA A 2 1.69 -18.96 27.31
N SER A 3 2.92 -19.46 27.47
CA SER A 3 3.82 -19.73 26.34
C SER A 3 3.46 -21.04 25.63
N ARG A 4 3.62 -21.07 24.31
CA ARG A 4 3.49 -22.24 23.44
C ARG A 4 4.70 -22.33 22.52
N TYR A 5 5.46 -23.40 22.70
CA TYR A 5 6.66 -23.66 21.91
C TYR A 5 6.34 -24.73 20.86
N TRP A 6 6.64 -24.44 19.60
CA TRP A 6 6.61 -25.45 18.56
C TRP A 6 7.78 -26.43 18.74
N ILE A 7 7.54 -27.72 18.56
CA ILE A 7 8.54 -28.80 18.66
C ILE A 7 8.35 -29.85 17.56
N GLY A 8 9.36 -30.69 17.33
CA GLY A 8 9.23 -31.88 16.49
C GLY A 8 9.32 -31.65 14.97
N GLY A 9 9.68 -30.45 14.52
CA GLY A 9 9.91 -30.13 13.11
C GLY A 9 8.62 -30.01 12.32
N THR A 10 8.57 -30.63 11.14
CA THR A 10 7.40 -30.58 10.25
C THR A 10 6.15 -31.15 10.92
N GLY A 11 5.03 -30.43 10.83
CA GLY A 11 3.77 -30.85 11.43
C GLY A 11 2.61 -29.89 11.17
N SER A 12 1.41 -30.32 11.55
CA SER A 12 0.20 -29.49 11.47
C SER A 12 0.01 -28.63 12.71
N TRP A 13 -0.39 -27.37 12.55
CA TRP A 13 -0.67 -26.44 13.65
C TRP A 13 -1.67 -27.01 14.65
N SER A 14 -2.71 -27.72 14.18
CA SER A 14 -3.72 -28.33 15.05
C SER A 14 -3.21 -29.52 15.88
N ASN A 15 -2.03 -30.09 15.56
CA ASN A 15 -1.52 -31.27 16.23
C ASN A 15 -0.83 -30.90 17.55
N THR A 16 -1.54 -31.10 18.65
CA THR A 16 -1.06 -30.88 20.03
C THR A 16 0.29 -31.54 20.36
N ALA A 17 0.68 -32.62 19.66
CA ALA A 17 1.99 -33.24 19.86
C ALA A 17 3.17 -32.31 19.46
N HIS A 18 2.92 -31.28 18.65
CA HIS A 18 3.91 -30.26 18.25
C HIS A 18 3.93 -29.05 19.17
N TRP A 19 3.09 -28.99 20.21
CA TRP A 19 3.05 -27.89 21.16
C TRP A 19 3.56 -28.31 22.52
N SER A 20 4.43 -27.49 23.11
CA SER A 20 4.96 -27.63 24.47
C SER A 20 4.79 -26.33 25.28
N VAL A 21 4.81 -26.45 26.61
CA VAL A 21 4.86 -25.29 27.54
C VAL A 21 6.28 -24.79 27.80
N SER A 22 7.29 -25.46 27.24
CA SER A 22 8.70 -25.09 27.37
C SER A 22 9.49 -25.47 26.11
N SER A 23 10.52 -24.70 25.76
CA SER A 23 11.45 -24.99 24.66
C SER A 23 11.97 -26.43 24.71
N GLY A 24 11.79 -27.18 23.61
CA GLY A 24 12.24 -28.58 23.49
C GLY A 24 11.60 -29.58 24.46
N GLY A 25 10.54 -29.17 25.16
CA GLY A 25 9.86 -29.98 26.17
C GLY A 25 9.00 -31.11 25.57
N ALA A 26 8.22 -31.75 26.43
CA ALA A 26 7.25 -32.75 25.99
C ALA A 26 6.09 -32.08 25.23
N GLY A 27 5.67 -32.72 24.13
CA GLY A 27 4.49 -32.33 23.38
C GLY A 27 3.18 -32.77 24.04
N GLY A 28 2.06 -32.32 23.49
CA GLY A 28 0.71 -32.74 23.88
C GLY A 28 -0.08 -31.68 24.64
N VAL A 29 0.33 -30.41 24.58
CA VAL A 29 -0.46 -29.31 25.16
C VAL A 29 -1.42 -28.72 24.12
N ALA A 30 -2.44 -28.02 24.60
CA ALA A 30 -3.40 -27.35 23.73
C ALA A 30 -2.70 -26.36 22.79
N ILE A 31 -3.23 -26.26 21.57
CA ILE A 31 -2.79 -25.29 20.58
C ILE A 31 -2.89 -23.84 21.12
N PRO A 32 -2.12 -22.89 20.58
CA PRO A 32 -2.24 -21.49 20.95
C PRO A 32 -3.64 -20.92 20.68
N THR A 33 -4.01 -19.95 21.50
CA THR A 33 -5.16 -19.07 21.32
C THR A 33 -4.70 -17.62 21.27
N SER A 34 -5.59 -16.67 20.99
CA SER A 34 -5.29 -15.22 21.02
C SER A 34 -4.76 -14.66 22.34
N SER A 35 -4.68 -15.50 23.39
CA SER A 35 -4.14 -15.15 24.72
C SER A 35 -2.82 -15.85 25.07
N ASP A 36 -2.29 -16.66 24.15
CA ASP A 36 -1.06 -17.43 24.31
C ASP A 36 0.04 -16.89 23.39
N ASP A 37 1.27 -16.86 23.89
CA ASP A 37 2.44 -16.41 23.13
C ASP A 37 3.09 -17.60 22.44
N VAL A 38 3.40 -17.46 21.15
CA VAL A 38 4.00 -18.51 20.32
C VAL A 38 5.49 -18.28 20.14
N PHE A 39 6.24 -19.36 20.33
CA PHE A 39 7.69 -19.38 20.17
C PHE A 39 8.10 -20.47 19.18
N ILE A 40 8.79 -20.05 18.13
CA ILE A 40 9.53 -20.93 17.23
C ILE A 40 11.02 -20.69 17.51
N ASP A 41 11.70 -21.69 18.07
CA ASP A 41 13.07 -21.53 18.55
C ASP A 41 13.98 -22.67 18.08
N SER A 42 15.25 -22.64 18.50
CA SER A 42 16.25 -23.63 18.07
C SER A 42 15.89 -25.08 18.44
N SER A 43 14.98 -25.28 19.40
CA SER A 43 14.46 -26.58 19.79
C SER A 43 13.20 -26.99 19.01
N SER A 44 12.74 -26.19 18.06
CA SER A 44 11.55 -26.47 17.25
C SER A 44 11.75 -27.62 16.25
N GLY A 45 12.98 -28.07 16.02
CA GLY A 45 13.27 -29.33 15.33
C GLY A 45 13.31 -29.25 13.80
N PHE A 46 13.51 -28.06 13.23
CA PHE A 46 13.57 -27.89 11.76
C PHE A 46 14.90 -28.33 11.13
N GLY A 47 16.03 -28.25 11.83
CA GLY A 47 17.32 -28.67 11.26
C GLY A 47 17.66 -27.95 9.95
N SER A 48 17.62 -28.67 8.81
CA SER A 48 17.86 -28.10 7.48
C SER A 48 16.61 -27.59 6.76
N GLY A 49 15.42 -27.71 7.37
CA GLY A 49 14.15 -27.36 6.73
C GLY A 49 12.94 -28.05 7.37
N GLY A 50 11.76 -27.48 7.21
CA GLY A 50 10.51 -28.14 7.54
C GLY A 50 9.31 -27.22 7.33
N THR A 51 8.12 -27.74 7.58
CA THR A 51 6.87 -27.02 7.33
C THR A 51 5.94 -27.09 8.53
N ILE A 52 5.49 -25.93 9.00
CA ILE A 52 4.31 -25.79 9.84
C ILE A 52 3.11 -25.61 8.91
N THR A 53 2.22 -26.59 8.88
CA THR A 53 1.00 -26.54 8.04
C THR A 53 -0.16 -25.99 8.86
N LEU A 54 -0.79 -24.91 8.39
CA LEU A 54 -2.04 -24.41 8.95
C LEU A 54 -3.19 -25.22 8.35
N ASP A 55 -3.93 -25.95 9.19
CA ASP A 55 -4.86 -27.01 8.76
C ASP A 55 -6.30 -26.89 9.30
N GLY A 56 -6.64 -25.72 9.86
CA GLY A 56 -8.04 -25.33 10.17
C GLY A 56 -8.41 -25.44 11.64
N GLY A 57 -7.46 -25.75 12.52
CA GLY A 57 -7.68 -25.92 13.96
C GLY A 57 -7.79 -24.63 14.79
N GLY A 58 -7.81 -23.45 14.18
CA GLY A 58 -7.64 -22.17 14.86
C GLY A 58 -6.16 -21.80 14.97
N THR A 59 -5.82 -20.61 14.50
CA THR A 59 -4.44 -20.15 14.24
C THR A 59 -4.12 -18.84 14.95
N GLY A 60 -4.89 -18.51 15.98
CA GLY A 60 -4.72 -17.30 16.76
C GLY A 60 -3.62 -17.42 17.81
N PHE A 61 -2.87 -16.33 17.98
CA PHE A 61 -1.86 -16.16 19.03
C PHE A 61 -1.83 -14.71 19.51
N HIS A 62 -1.32 -14.48 20.71
CA HIS A 62 -1.04 -13.13 21.20
C HIS A 62 0.24 -12.62 20.54
N ASP A 63 1.41 -12.97 21.09
CA ASP A 63 2.70 -12.67 20.48
C ASP A 63 3.20 -13.85 19.64
N PHE A 64 3.99 -13.56 18.60
CA PHE A 64 4.73 -14.57 17.84
C PHE A 64 6.19 -14.19 17.75
N THR A 65 7.06 -15.04 18.24
CA THR A 65 8.51 -14.86 18.19
C THR A 65 9.16 -16.04 17.48
N SER A 66 9.84 -15.78 16.37
CA SER A 66 10.71 -16.75 15.72
C SER A 66 12.18 -16.38 15.85
N ILE A 67 12.95 -17.30 16.41
CA ILE A 67 14.39 -17.23 16.65
C ILE A 67 15.02 -18.63 16.52
N SER A 68 14.54 -19.43 15.56
CA SER A 68 14.99 -20.82 15.41
C SER A 68 16.42 -20.94 14.89
N GLY A 69 16.91 -19.94 14.15
CA GLY A 69 18.18 -20.01 13.44
C GLY A 69 18.17 -21.00 12.27
N HIS A 70 16.99 -21.46 11.86
CA HIS A 70 16.78 -22.44 10.81
C HIS A 70 15.82 -21.91 9.74
N THR A 71 15.98 -22.37 8.51
CA THR A 71 14.98 -22.12 7.46
C THR A 71 13.79 -23.05 7.66
N TYR A 72 12.56 -22.53 7.58
CA TYR A 72 11.34 -23.33 7.56
C TYR A 72 10.22 -22.59 6.85
N THR A 73 9.11 -23.29 6.60
CA THR A 73 7.92 -22.75 5.94
C THR A 73 6.75 -22.72 6.90
N ILE A 74 6.00 -21.63 6.91
CA ILE A 74 4.64 -21.60 7.43
C ILE A 74 3.72 -21.64 6.20
N ASP A 75 2.95 -22.72 6.04
CA ASP A 75 2.07 -22.92 4.90
C ASP A 75 0.60 -22.94 5.31
N GLY A 76 -0.10 -21.86 4.96
CA GLY A 76 -1.56 -21.75 4.99
C GLY A 76 -2.19 -21.59 3.61
N ILE A 77 -1.41 -21.42 2.53
CA ILE A 77 -1.92 -21.29 1.15
C ILE A 77 -2.71 -22.53 0.75
N THR A 78 -2.18 -23.72 1.04
CA THR A 78 -2.80 -25.00 0.66
C THR A 78 -4.24 -25.13 1.18
N ASN A 79 -4.55 -24.51 2.32
CA ASN A 79 -5.86 -24.58 2.98
C ASN A 79 -6.63 -23.25 3.01
N THR A 80 -6.06 -22.16 2.45
CA THR A 80 -6.62 -20.80 2.56
C THR A 80 -6.86 -20.38 4.01
N ILE A 81 -5.82 -20.47 4.83
CA ILE A 81 -5.88 -20.17 6.27
C ILE A 81 -4.90 -19.05 6.60
N ALA A 82 -5.36 -18.08 7.39
CA ALA A 82 -4.58 -16.97 7.92
C ALA A 82 -3.99 -17.29 9.30
N LEU A 83 -2.93 -16.57 9.68
CA LEU A 83 -2.48 -16.45 11.06
C LEU A 83 -3.12 -15.20 11.69
N ASP A 84 -3.76 -15.37 12.85
CA ASP A 84 -4.45 -14.28 13.55
C ASP A 84 -3.60 -13.78 14.73
N CYS A 85 -3.00 -12.61 14.57
CA CYS A 85 -2.13 -11.98 15.55
C CYS A 85 -2.92 -10.97 16.41
N TYR A 86 -2.73 -11.03 17.73
CA TYR A 86 -3.36 -10.13 18.70
C TYR A 86 -2.34 -9.33 19.54
N GLY A 87 -1.05 -9.47 19.26
CA GLY A 87 0.06 -8.82 19.95
C GLY A 87 1.24 -8.53 19.00
N ASP A 88 2.47 -8.71 19.49
CA ASP A 88 3.67 -8.43 18.73
C ASP A 88 4.01 -9.57 17.74
N LEU A 89 4.55 -9.21 16.57
CA LEU A 89 5.07 -10.16 15.59
C LEU A 89 6.57 -9.93 15.38
N THR A 90 7.37 -10.96 15.65
CA THR A 90 8.79 -11.00 15.33
C THR A 90 9.10 -12.25 14.51
N LEU A 91 9.35 -12.06 13.22
CA LEU A 91 9.87 -13.09 12.32
C LEU A 91 11.39 -13.09 12.29
N GLU A 92 11.98 -14.16 11.76
CA GLU A 92 13.41 -14.24 11.44
C GLU A 92 13.63 -14.42 9.95
N ALA A 93 14.80 -13.95 9.48
CA ALA A 93 15.20 -14.10 8.09
C ALA A 93 15.31 -15.58 7.70
N GLY A 94 14.94 -15.91 6.45
CA GLY A 94 15.02 -17.28 5.92
C GLY A 94 13.76 -18.12 6.15
N ILE A 95 12.73 -17.57 6.78
CA ILE A 95 11.38 -18.16 6.79
C ILE A 95 10.71 -17.95 5.42
N THR A 96 10.06 -19.00 4.92
CA THR A 96 9.07 -18.88 3.84
C THR A 96 7.69 -18.70 4.47
N PHE A 97 7.06 -17.55 4.28
CA PHE A 97 5.75 -17.24 4.87
C PHE A 97 4.63 -17.29 3.83
N ASN A 98 4.05 -18.48 3.67
CA ASN A 98 3.03 -18.80 2.68
C ASN A 98 1.65 -18.80 3.36
N THR A 99 1.20 -17.66 3.86
CA THR A 99 -0.12 -17.50 4.48
C THR A 99 -0.47 -16.02 4.54
N ILE A 100 -1.75 -15.73 4.81
CA ILE A 100 -2.25 -14.40 5.10
C ILE A 100 -1.95 -14.08 6.57
N LEU A 101 -1.70 -12.80 6.87
CA LEU A 101 -1.56 -12.33 8.24
C LEU A 101 -2.72 -11.38 8.58
N THR A 102 -3.43 -11.65 9.68
CA THR A 102 -4.52 -10.80 10.16
C THR A 102 -4.19 -10.30 11.56
N PHE A 103 -4.34 -9.00 11.77
CA PHE A 103 -4.19 -8.38 13.08
C PHE A 103 -5.56 -7.98 13.63
N GLY A 104 -5.88 -8.52 14.81
CA GLY A 104 -7.12 -8.25 15.55
C GLY A 104 -6.88 -7.59 16.91
N SER A 105 -5.68 -7.08 17.16
CA SER A 105 -5.33 -6.48 18.46
C SER A 105 -6.03 -5.15 18.72
N GLU A 106 -6.36 -4.91 19.98
CA GLU A 106 -6.82 -3.62 20.52
C GLU A 106 -5.69 -2.84 21.23
N GLU A 107 -4.46 -3.38 21.21
CA GLU A 107 -3.28 -2.85 21.88
C GLU A 107 -2.26 -2.30 20.88
N ILE A 108 -1.08 -1.89 21.36
CA ILE A 108 0.03 -1.54 20.48
C ILE A 108 0.76 -2.85 20.10
N CYS A 109 0.95 -3.06 18.80
CA CYS A 109 1.66 -4.19 18.22
C CYS A 109 2.90 -3.72 17.45
N ASN A 110 4.07 -4.26 17.79
CA ASN A 110 5.30 -4.09 17.03
C ASN A 110 5.44 -5.23 16.01
N ILE A 111 5.72 -4.88 14.76
CA ILE A 111 5.79 -5.82 13.65
C ILE A 111 7.20 -5.79 13.05
N THR A 112 7.94 -6.88 13.21
CA THR A 112 9.27 -7.09 12.65
C THR A 112 9.22 -8.28 11.70
N THR A 113 9.46 -8.05 10.42
CA THR A 113 9.41 -9.10 9.38
C THR A 113 10.76 -9.71 9.08
N ALA A 114 11.86 -9.06 9.46
CA ALA A 114 13.23 -9.47 9.16
C ALA A 114 13.48 -9.72 7.66
N GLY A 115 12.78 -8.98 6.78
CA GLY A 115 12.87 -9.12 5.32
C GLY A 115 12.11 -10.32 4.75
N VAL A 116 11.24 -10.95 5.54
CA VAL A 116 10.33 -11.99 5.04
C VAL A 116 9.21 -11.35 4.22
N VAL A 117 9.02 -11.85 3.00
CA VAL A 117 7.92 -11.44 2.12
C VAL A 117 6.64 -12.18 2.50
N ILE A 118 5.57 -11.44 2.81
CA ILE A 118 4.26 -12.00 3.14
C ILE A 118 3.48 -12.26 1.84
N GLN A 119 3.15 -13.52 1.60
CA GLN A 119 2.47 -13.93 0.38
C GLN A 119 0.97 -13.62 0.39
N THR A 120 0.40 -13.42 -0.78
CA THR A 120 -1.05 -13.35 -0.97
C THR A 120 -1.67 -14.72 -1.24
N ILE A 121 -2.96 -14.85 -0.92
CA ILE A 121 -3.82 -15.90 -1.47
C ILE A 121 -4.81 -15.20 -2.39
N VAL A 122 -4.97 -15.70 -3.61
CA VAL A 122 -5.84 -15.09 -4.62
C VAL A 122 -7.24 -14.82 -4.05
N GLY A 123 -7.66 -13.56 -4.12
CA GLY A 123 -8.95 -13.10 -3.59
C GLY A 123 -8.91 -12.60 -2.15
N TYR A 124 -7.76 -12.59 -1.50
CA TYR A 124 -7.58 -12.13 -0.12
C TYR A 124 -6.43 -11.11 -0.01
N PRO A 125 -6.45 -10.22 0.99
CA PRO A 125 -5.28 -9.41 1.35
C PRO A 125 -4.11 -10.30 1.82
N SER A 126 -2.87 -9.89 1.56
CA SER A 126 -1.69 -10.50 2.19
C SER A 126 -1.65 -10.20 3.69
N ILE A 127 -2.04 -8.97 4.04
CA ILE A 127 -2.12 -8.50 5.42
C ILE A 127 -3.42 -7.70 5.64
N SER A 128 -4.08 -7.93 6.76
CA SER A 128 -5.27 -7.19 7.17
C SER A 128 -5.19 -6.71 8.61
N PHE A 129 -5.63 -5.48 8.86
CA PHE A 129 -5.69 -4.85 10.17
C PHE A 129 -7.13 -4.49 10.52
N ASN A 130 -7.71 -5.26 11.45
CA ASN A 130 -9.14 -5.26 11.74
C ASN A 130 -9.45 -4.85 13.19
N GLY A 131 -8.47 -4.87 14.09
CA GLY A 131 -8.64 -4.44 15.49
C GLY A 131 -8.43 -2.94 15.68
N GLY A 132 -8.90 -2.39 16.80
CA GLY A 132 -8.79 -0.96 17.13
C GLY A 132 -7.39 -0.50 17.60
N GLY A 133 -6.41 -1.40 17.64
CA GLY A 133 -5.06 -1.17 18.16
C GLY A 133 -4.18 -0.24 17.31
N THR A 134 -2.90 -0.18 17.67
CA THR A 134 -1.88 0.56 16.92
C THR A 134 -0.80 -0.40 16.43
N TYR A 135 -0.59 -0.46 15.12
CA TYR A 135 0.31 -1.39 14.45
C TYR A 135 1.55 -0.63 13.96
N VAL A 136 2.71 -0.87 14.56
CA VAL A 136 3.95 -0.15 14.30
C VAL A 136 4.98 -1.09 13.68
N ILE A 137 5.29 -0.90 12.40
CA ILE A 137 6.35 -1.69 11.75
C ILE A 137 7.74 -1.24 12.24
N GLN A 138 8.65 -2.19 12.39
CA GLN A 138 10.02 -1.98 12.90
C GLN A 138 11.08 -2.16 11.81
N ASP A 139 10.66 -2.63 10.64
CA ASP A 139 11.46 -2.77 9.42
C ASP A 139 10.58 -2.59 8.18
N ASN A 140 11.20 -2.69 7.00
CA ASN A 140 10.47 -2.60 5.74
C ASN A 140 9.53 -3.80 5.59
N LEU A 141 8.31 -3.53 5.12
CA LEU A 141 7.28 -4.53 4.89
C LEU A 141 7.15 -4.82 3.39
N GLU A 142 7.21 -6.08 3.00
CA GLU A 142 7.06 -6.52 1.60
C GLU A 142 5.92 -7.54 1.47
N LEU A 143 4.95 -7.23 0.61
CA LEU A 143 3.77 -8.04 0.35
C LEU A 143 3.68 -8.38 -1.14
N THR A 144 3.20 -9.58 -1.47
CA THR A 144 2.87 -9.95 -2.87
C THR A 144 1.42 -9.70 -3.24
N GLY A 145 0.64 -9.07 -2.36
CA GLY A 145 -0.78 -8.79 -2.56
C GLY A 145 -1.21 -7.50 -1.87
N GLN A 146 -2.51 -7.41 -1.62
CA GLN A 146 -3.12 -6.22 -1.03
C GLN A 146 -2.74 -6.04 0.45
N PHE A 147 -2.44 -4.79 0.80
CA PHE A 147 -2.49 -4.26 2.16
C PHE A 147 -3.90 -3.77 2.48
N TYR A 148 -4.52 -4.26 3.56
CA TYR A 148 -5.87 -3.87 3.98
C TYR A 148 -5.90 -3.31 5.40
N LEU A 149 -6.47 -2.12 5.57
CA LEU A 149 -6.69 -1.50 6.89
C LEU A 149 -8.15 -1.05 7.00
N GLU A 150 -8.84 -1.58 8.00
CA GLU A 150 -10.25 -1.30 8.27
C GLU A 150 -10.46 -0.65 9.65
N SER A 151 -9.56 -0.90 10.60
CA SER A 151 -9.66 -0.32 11.95
C SER A 151 -8.28 -0.02 12.55
N GLY A 152 -8.28 0.79 13.62
CA GLY A 152 -7.08 1.12 14.37
C GLY A 152 -6.15 2.12 13.67
N THR A 153 -4.91 2.17 14.15
CA THR A 153 -3.86 3.04 13.60
C THR A 153 -2.74 2.18 13.03
N PHE A 154 -2.40 2.36 11.77
CA PHE A 154 -1.19 1.82 11.19
C PHE A 154 -0.11 2.90 11.12
N ASP A 155 1.07 2.61 11.66
CA ASP A 155 2.24 3.49 11.66
C ASP A 155 3.40 2.83 10.92
N ALA A 156 3.75 3.42 9.77
CA ALA A 156 4.89 2.96 8.97
C ALA A 156 6.24 3.22 9.64
N ASN A 157 6.30 4.07 10.67
CA ASN A 157 7.49 4.33 11.47
C ASN A 157 8.73 4.61 10.60
N ASN A 158 8.53 5.37 9.52
CA ASN A 158 9.55 5.74 8.53
C ASN A 158 10.13 4.62 7.65
N HIS A 159 9.56 3.42 7.69
CA HIS A 159 9.96 2.30 6.84
C HIS A 159 9.25 2.29 5.49
N ASN A 160 9.84 1.58 4.53
CA ASN A 160 9.24 1.37 3.23
C ASN A 160 8.21 0.23 3.30
N ILE A 161 7.18 0.34 2.45
CA ILE A 161 6.16 -0.69 2.31
C ILE A 161 5.94 -0.94 0.81
N THR A 162 6.05 -2.20 0.40
CA THR A 162 5.75 -2.63 -0.97
C THR A 162 4.56 -3.56 -0.95
N ALA A 163 3.55 -3.26 -1.77
CA ALA A 163 2.34 -4.07 -1.92
C ALA A 163 1.76 -3.95 -3.33
N ASP A 164 0.97 -4.93 -3.74
CA ASP A 164 0.26 -4.84 -5.02
C ASP A 164 -0.75 -3.69 -5.01
N ASN A 165 -1.52 -3.57 -3.93
CA ASN A 165 -2.52 -2.53 -3.76
C ASN A 165 -2.61 -2.12 -2.28
N PHE A 166 -2.98 -0.87 -2.04
CA PHE A 166 -3.30 -0.36 -0.70
C PHE A 166 -4.77 -0.02 -0.60
N TYR A 167 -5.47 -0.64 0.34
CA TYR A 167 -6.89 -0.40 0.57
C TYR A 167 -7.16 -0.01 2.04
N PHE A 168 -7.66 1.20 2.21
CA PHE A 168 -8.07 1.78 3.48
C PHE A 168 -9.59 1.96 3.46
N PHE A 169 -10.29 1.31 4.41
CA PHE A 169 -11.74 1.24 4.43
C PHE A 169 -12.30 1.81 5.73
N ALA A 170 -13.15 2.83 5.61
CA ALA A 170 -13.95 3.37 6.71
C ALA A 170 -15.43 3.07 6.47
N ASP A 171 -16.11 2.62 7.51
CA ASP A 171 -17.54 2.32 7.57
C ASP A 171 -18.00 2.46 9.03
N THR A 172 -19.28 2.21 9.31
CA THR A 172 -19.97 2.41 10.59
C THR A 172 -19.14 1.92 11.78
N GLY A 173 -18.61 2.85 12.59
CA GLY A 173 -17.79 2.54 13.77
C GLY A 173 -16.32 2.21 13.48
N LEU A 174 -15.88 2.34 12.23
CA LEU A 174 -14.54 2.01 11.73
C LEU A 174 -13.89 3.29 11.15
N THR A 175 -12.88 3.81 11.85
CA THR A 175 -12.21 5.09 11.52
C THR A 175 -10.69 4.93 11.49
N PRO A 176 -10.14 4.19 10.50
CA PRO A 176 -8.72 3.87 10.49
C PRO A 176 -7.84 5.10 10.30
N THR A 177 -6.67 5.07 10.91
CA THR A 177 -5.63 6.10 10.79
C THR A 177 -4.37 5.52 10.16
N VAL A 178 -3.80 6.21 9.19
CA VAL A 178 -2.54 5.84 8.52
C VAL A 178 -1.51 6.93 8.80
N VAL A 179 -0.43 6.56 9.48
CA VAL A 179 0.77 7.41 9.66
C VAL A 179 1.83 6.90 8.69
N MET A 180 2.12 7.70 7.67
CA MET A 180 2.86 7.23 6.49
C MET A 180 4.39 7.28 6.63
N GLY A 181 4.94 7.97 7.63
CA GLY A 181 6.38 8.11 7.81
C GLY A 181 7.08 8.89 6.70
N SER A 182 8.39 8.70 6.61
CA SER A 182 9.22 9.21 5.52
C SER A 182 9.51 8.19 4.40
N GLY A 183 9.00 6.96 4.52
CA GLY A 183 9.30 5.86 3.61
C GLY A 183 8.60 5.96 2.25
N ILE A 184 8.96 5.02 1.37
CA ILE A 184 8.28 4.79 0.09
C ILE A 184 7.18 3.76 0.30
N TRP A 185 5.96 4.12 -0.12
CA TRP A 185 4.82 3.24 -0.28
C TRP A 185 4.74 2.85 -1.76
N GLU A 186 5.39 1.74 -2.13
CA GLU A 186 5.49 1.26 -3.51
C GLU A 186 4.30 0.37 -3.87
N VAL A 187 3.59 0.76 -4.92
CA VAL A 187 2.42 0.07 -5.45
C VAL A 187 2.82 -0.66 -6.72
N THR A 188 2.86 -2.00 -6.63
CA THR A 188 3.35 -2.87 -7.72
C THR A 188 2.24 -3.39 -8.62
N GLY A 189 0.98 -3.30 -8.19
CA GLY A 189 -0.18 -3.80 -8.92
C GLY A 189 -0.99 -2.73 -9.66
N CYS A 190 -2.02 -3.20 -10.36
CA CYS A 190 -2.95 -2.39 -11.14
C CYS A 190 -4.39 -2.49 -10.57
N GLY A 191 -5.38 -1.93 -11.27
CA GLY A 191 -6.76 -1.83 -10.79
C GLY A 191 -6.89 -0.76 -9.71
N ASP A 192 -7.41 -1.14 -8.55
CA ASP A 192 -7.51 -0.29 -7.35
C ASP A 192 -6.15 -0.15 -6.64
N ALA A 193 -5.17 0.45 -7.34
CA ALA A 193 -3.78 0.60 -6.90
C ALA A 193 -3.65 1.28 -5.52
N TRP A 194 -4.32 2.41 -5.33
CA TRP A 194 -4.43 3.10 -4.05
C TRP A 194 -5.89 3.49 -3.82
N LYS A 195 -6.51 2.95 -2.78
CA LYS A 195 -7.94 3.12 -2.54
C LYS A 195 -8.22 3.55 -1.11
N VAL A 196 -8.82 4.72 -0.97
CA VAL A 196 -9.47 5.18 0.25
C VAL A 196 -10.97 5.13 0.02
N SER A 197 -11.69 4.29 0.78
CA SER A 197 -13.14 4.20 0.73
C SER A 197 -13.74 4.69 2.04
N GLU A 198 -14.59 5.70 1.96
CA GLU A 198 -15.26 6.32 3.10
C GLU A 198 -16.77 6.15 2.95
N ASN A 199 -17.36 5.37 3.85
CA ASN A 199 -18.77 5.01 3.80
C ASN A 199 -19.49 5.48 5.07
N ASN A 200 -20.81 5.66 4.95
CA ASN A 200 -21.69 5.96 6.10
C ASN A 200 -21.28 7.18 6.95
N GLY A 201 -20.54 8.12 6.35
CA GLY A 201 -20.07 9.34 7.01
C GLY A 201 -18.77 9.18 7.81
N GLU A 202 -18.19 7.98 7.82
CA GLU A 202 -16.95 7.66 8.51
C GLU A 202 -15.76 7.91 7.60
N VAL A 203 -14.60 8.22 8.19
CA VAL A 203 -13.44 8.73 7.47
C VAL A 203 -12.17 7.94 7.77
N VAL A 204 -11.33 7.84 6.74
CA VAL A 204 -9.93 7.41 6.88
C VAL A 204 -9.08 8.65 7.17
N THR A 205 -8.29 8.61 8.23
CA THR A 205 -7.34 9.68 8.54
C THR A 205 -5.98 9.36 7.93
N ILE A 206 -5.48 10.25 7.05
CA ILE A 206 -4.15 10.13 6.45
C ILE A 206 -3.22 11.18 7.05
N THR A 207 -2.15 10.73 7.69
CA THR A 207 -1.04 11.58 8.17
C THR A 207 0.16 11.32 7.25
N PRO A 208 0.40 12.17 6.24
CA PRO A 208 1.31 11.83 5.16
C PRO A 208 2.80 12.01 5.48
N GLU A 209 3.13 12.82 6.48
CA GLU A 209 4.50 13.20 6.87
C GLU A 209 5.37 13.56 5.65
N THR A 210 6.50 12.89 5.43
CA THR A 210 7.37 13.11 4.26
C THR A 210 7.41 11.90 3.33
N SER A 211 6.37 11.08 3.34
CA SER A 211 6.28 9.84 2.56
C SER A 211 6.25 10.08 1.04
N THR A 212 6.49 9.01 0.29
CA THR A 212 6.25 9.00 -1.16
C THR A 212 5.43 7.78 -1.54
N ILE A 213 4.26 8.00 -2.15
CA ILE A 213 3.51 6.94 -2.84
C ILE A 213 4.13 6.80 -4.23
N LYS A 214 4.54 5.59 -4.61
CA LYS A 214 5.19 5.33 -5.90
C LYS A 214 4.44 4.25 -6.66
N LEU A 215 3.88 4.58 -7.81
CA LEU A 215 3.21 3.61 -8.69
C LEU A 215 4.22 3.06 -9.70
N THR A 216 4.39 1.73 -9.76
CA THR A 216 5.43 1.09 -10.59
C THR A 216 4.94 -0.02 -11.51
N ASP A 217 3.66 -0.39 -11.43
CA ASP A 217 3.09 -1.40 -12.33
C ASP A 217 3.27 -1.01 -13.81
N THR A 218 3.90 -1.91 -14.57
CA THR A 218 4.23 -1.72 -16.00
C THR A 218 3.27 -2.45 -16.93
N THR A 219 2.08 -2.83 -16.46
CA THR A 219 1.12 -3.59 -17.27
C THR A 219 0.24 -2.66 -18.12
N VAL A 220 -0.60 -3.28 -18.95
CA VAL A 220 -1.60 -2.61 -19.79
C VAL A 220 -2.85 -2.19 -19.00
N GLU A 221 -3.01 -2.71 -17.79
CA GLU A 221 -4.15 -2.42 -16.95
C GLU A 221 -4.02 -1.03 -16.32
N ASN A 222 -5.15 -0.40 -16.08
CA ASN A 222 -5.19 0.93 -15.48
C ASN A 222 -4.74 0.87 -14.01
N LYS A 223 -4.06 1.92 -13.55
CA LYS A 223 -3.68 2.10 -12.15
C LYS A 223 -4.55 3.20 -11.56
N THR A 224 -5.40 2.85 -10.61
CA THR A 224 -6.39 3.79 -10.05
C THR A 224 -5.95 4.29 -8.67
N PHE A 225 -5.85 5.61 -8.55
CA PHE A 225 -5.64 6.33 -7.30
C PHE A 225 -6.97 7.00 -6.88
N THR A 226 -7.67 6.38 -5.94
CA THR A 226 -8.87 6.93 -5.28
C THR A 226 -8.46 7.55 -3.96
N GLY A 227 -8.06 8.83 -3.99
CA GLY A 227 -7.45 9.49 -2.84
C GLY A 227 -8.41 10.06 -1.80
N ALA A 228 -9.72 10.03 -2.06
CA ALA A 228 -10.80 10.55 -1.18
C ALA A 228 -10.62 12.01 -0.72
N GLY A 229 -9.92 12.83 -1.52
CA GLY A 229 -9.69 14.24 -1.21
C GLY A 229 -8.73 14.48 -0.04
N LYS A 230 -7.90 13.50 0.30
CA LYS A 230 -6.92 13.60 1.38
C LYS A 230 -5.68 14.39 0.95
N THR A 231 -4.86 14.73 1.94
CA THR A 231 -3.53 15.29 1.72
C THR A 231 -2.50 14.18 1.77
N TYR A 232 -1.68 14.10 0.74
CA TYR A 232 -0.53 13.21 0.61
C TYR A 232 0.73 14.06 0.48
N ASN A 233 1.89 13.50 0.83
CA ASN A 233 3.15 14.21 0.63
C ASN A 233 3.54 14.12 -0.86
N ASN A 234 4.23 13.08 -1.29
CA ASN A 234 4.57 12.93 -2.71
C ASN A 234 3.77 11.81 -3.36
N LEU A 235 3.27 12.04 -4.57
CA LEU A 235 2.84 10.99 -5.50
C LEU A 235 3.80 10.96 -6.68
N TRP A 236 4.47 9.81 -6.87
CA TRP A 236 5.39 9.56 -7.96
C TRP A 236 4.84 8.46 -8.87
N ILE A 237 4.50 8.85 -10.10
CA ILE A 237 4.01 7.95 -11.12
C ILE A 237 5.19 7.52 -12.00
N ASN A 238 5.65 6.27 -11.82
CA ASN A 238 6.83 5.68 -12.45
C ASN A 238 6.48 4.30 -13.06
N VAL A 239 5.52 4.28 -13.99
CA VAL A 239 4.99 3.04 -14.60
C VAL A 239 5.86 2.48 -15.74
N GLY A 240 7.07 3.03 -15.93
CA GLY A 240 8.05 2.54 -16.92
C GLY A 240 7.48 2.43 -18.34
N SER A 241 7.50 1.22 -18.89
CA SER A 241 6.93 0.91 -20.22
C SER A 241 5.45 0.51 -20.19
N GLY A 242 4.78 0.64 -19.05
CA GLY A 242 3.36 0.34 -18.91
C GLY A 242 2.51 1.25 -19.80
N SER A 243 1.44 0.69 -20.37
CA SER A 243 0.55 1.40 -21.29
C SER A 243 -0.84 1.64 -20.73
N GLY A 244 -1.18 1.07 -19.56
CA GLY A 244 -2.44 1.37 -18.89
C GLY A 244 -2.42 2.76 -18.26
N ASP A 245 -3.56 3.45 -18.34
CA ASP A 245 -3.73 4.81 -17.82
C ASP A 245 -3.53 4.85 -16.30
N VAL A 246 -3.10 6.00 -15.79
CA VAL A 246 -3.11 6.29 -14.35
C VAL A 246 -4.30 7.19 -14.05
N LEU A 247 -5.33 6.61 -13.42
CA LEU A 247 -6.60 7.27 -13.15
C LEU A 247 -6.57 7.88 -11.74
N ILE A 248 -6.81 9.18 -11.63
CA ILE A 248 -6.75 9.91 -10.36
C ILE A 248 -8.13 10.48 -10.04
N TYR A 249 -8.74 9.98 -8.97
CA TYR A 249 -10.06 10.37 -8.49
C TYR A 249 -10.00 11.22 -7.22
N GLY A 250 -11.01 12.08 -7.06
CA GLY A 250 -11.15 12.99 -5.93
C GLY A 250 -10.27 14.24 -6.04
N SER A 251 -10.58 15.25 -5.23
CA SER A 251 -9.83 16.50 -5.17
C SER A 251 -8.73 16.42 -4.11
N ASN A 252 -7.57 15.89 -4.46
CA ASN A 252 -6.49 15.60 -3.50
C ASN A 252 -5.49 16.75 -3.37
N THR A 253 -4.71 16.73 -2.30
CA THR A 253 -3.58 17.65 -2.11
C THR A 253 -2.27 16.87 -2.11
N PHE A 254 -1.28 17.33 -2.87
CA PHE A 254 0.07 16.75 -2.92
C PHE A 254 1.12 17.84 -2.66
N ASN A 255 2.15 17.51 -1.87
CA ASN A 255 3.38 18.29 -1.84
C ASN A 255 4.12 18.23 -3.19
N ASP A 256 4.26 17.05 -3.79
CA ASP A 256 4.76 16.90 -5.16
C ASP A 256 3.92 15.88 -5.93
N LEU A 257 3.46 16.28 -7.11
CA LEU A 257 2.93 15.34 -8.10
C LEU A 257 4.00 15.19 -9.19
N LYS A 258 4.75 14.11 -9.10
CA LYS A 258 5.83 13.75 -10.02
C LYS A 258 5.34 12.70 -11.01
N ILE A 259 5.54 12.97 -12.29
CA ILE A 259 5.08 12.10 -13.37
C ILE A 259 6.24 11.87 -14.32
N ASP A 260 6.68 10.63 -14.45
CA ASP A 260 7.75 10.30 -15.40
C ASP A 260 7.19 10.24 -16.83
N ALA A 261 8.08 10.15 -17.83
CA ALA A 261 7.69 10.12 -19.23
C ALA A 261 6.82 8.91 -19.59
N ASN A 262 6.12 9.00 -20.73
CA ASN A 262 5.28 7.92 -21.26
C ASN A 262 4.12 7.53 -20.32
N VAL A 263 3.63 8.50 -19.55
CA VAL A 263 2.49 8.31 -18.65
C VAL A 263 1.26 9.00 -19.23
N TYR A 264 0.14 8.27 -19.24
CA TYR A 264 -1.18 8.86 -19.45
C TYR A 264 -1.87 9.05 -18.10
N ALA A 265 -1.73 10.24 -17.52
CA ALA A 265 -2.35 10.59 -16.23
C ALA A 265 -3.71 11.25 -16.48
N ARG A 266 -4.78 10.60 -16.04
CA ARG A 266 -6.16 11.05 -16.28
C ARG A 266 -6.86 11.36 -14.97
N PHE A 267 -7.47 12.53 -14.89
CA PHE A 267 -8.08 13.04 -13.66
C PHE A 267 -9.60 13.07 -13.78
N SER A 268 -10.32 12.76 -12.71
CA SER A 268 -11.79 12.93 -12.74
C SER A 268 -12.15 14.40 -12.94
N GLY A 269 -13.04 14.66 -13.87
CA GLY A 269 -13.55 15.96 -14.23
C GLY A 269 -14.30 16.63 -13.08
N GLY A 270 -14.20 17.96 -13.00
CA GLY A 270 -14.75 18.75 -11.90
C GLY A 270 -13.94 18.67 -10.60
N THR A 271 -12.90 17.83 -10.52
CA THR A 271 -12.01 17.75 -9.35
C THR A 271 -10.86 18.76 -9.44
N THR A 272 -10.19 18.98 -8.30
CA THR A 272 -9.02 19.85 -8.20
C THR A 272 -7.88 19.12 -7.50
N GLN A 273 -6.74 18.98 -8.16
CA GLN A 273 -5.49 18.59 -7.49
C GLN A 273 -4.78 19.84 -7.00
N THR A 274 -4.54 19.96 -5.69
CA THR A 274 -3.83 21.08 -5.08
C THR A 274 -2.37 20.71 -4.85
N LEU A 275 -1.45 21.50 -5.40
CA LEU A 275 -0.05 21.12 -5.55
C LEU A 275 0.89 22.16 -4.93
N ASN A 276 1.86 21.70 -4.14
CA ASN A 276 3.04 22.54 -3.84
C ASN A 276 4.07 22.46 -4.97
N THR A 277 4.31 21.29 -5.54
CA THR A 277 5.20 21.08 -6.70
C THR A 277 4.48 20.22 -7.75
N PHE A 278 4.71 20.54 -9.02
CA PHE A 278 4.23 19.76 -10.16
C PHE A 278 5.40 19.48 -11.09
N SER A 279 5.75 18.21 -11.22
CA SER A 279 7.02 17.77 -11.80
C SER A 279 6.85 16.71 -12.89
N PRO A 280 6.03 16.92 -13.94
CA PRO A 280 5.99 16.01 -15.08
C PRO A 280 7.27 16.12 -15.92
N GLN A 281 7.78 14.99 -16.39
CA GLN A 281 9.02 14.88 -17.17
C GLN A 281 8.78 14.15 -18.49
N GLY A 282 8.35 14.88 -19.52
CA GLY A 282 8.24 14.34 -20.88
C GLY A 282 9.52 14.45 -21.70
N TYR A 283 9.58 13.72 -22.81
CA TYR A 283 10.63 13.79 -23.83
C TYR A 283 10.03 13.87 -25.25
N ALA A 284 10.84 14.18 -26.26
CA ALA A 284 10.37 14.39 -27.65
C ALA A 284 9.53 13.23 -28.20
N ASP A 285 9.92 12.00 -27.88
CA ASP A 285 9.26 10.79 -28.35
C ASP A 285 8.30 10.18 -27.30
N ASN A 286 8.25 10.75 -26.09
CA ASN A 286 7.52 10.22 -24.96
C ASN A 286 6.91 11.38 -24.15
N LEU A 287 5.80 11.93 -24.63
CA LEU A 287 5.07 12.97 -23.92
C LEU A 287 4.50 12.41 -22.60
N VAL A 288 4.33 13.30 -21.62
CA VAL A 288 3.39 13.03 -20.51
C VAL A 288 2.03 13.57 -20.94
N ILE A 289 1.02 12.71 -20.91
CA ILE A 289 -0.33 13.10 -21.31
C ILE A 289 -1.17 13.35 -20.06
N LEU A 290 -1.79 14.53 -20.01
CA LEU A 290 -2.69 14.98 -18.95
C LEU A 290 -4.06 15.22 -19.57
N ASP A 291 -5.05 14.44 -19.14
CA ASP A 291 -6.43 14.58 -19.62
C ASP A 291 -7.43 14.32 -18.50
N ASN A 292 -8.71 14.52 -18.76
CA ASN A 292 -9.76 14.05 -17.87
C ASN A 292 -10.13 12.57 -18.14
N ILE A 293 -10.96 11.99 -17.28
CA ILE A 293 -11.48 10.63 -17.45
C ILE A 293 -12.72 10.62 -18.35
N GLU A 294 -13.55 11.67 -18.30
CA GLU A 294 -14.93 11.71 -18.82
C GLU A 294 -15.06 12.14 -20.29
N GLY A 295 -14.01 12.75 -20.87
CA GLY A 295 -13.97 13.26 -22.24
C GLY A 295 -14.37 14.73 -22.38
N LEU A 296 -14.70 15.14 -23.62
CA LEU A 296 -14.84 16.55 -24.00
C LEU A 296 -15.87 17.34 -23.17
N GLY A 297 -15.54 18.61 -22.90
CA GLY A 297 -16.46 19.58 -22.28
C GLY A 297 -16.51 19.53 -20.75
N ILE A 298 -15.69 18.70 -20.13
CA ILE A 298 -15.50 18.63 -18.67
C ILE A 298 -14.04 18.94 -18.39
N GLN A 299 -13.74 19.74 -17.37
CA GLN A 299 -12.35 20.07 -17.02
C GLN A 299 -11.98 19.56 -15.64
N PHE A 300 -10.75 19.08 -15.45
CA PHE A 300 -10.14 18.96 -14.12
C PHE A 300 -9.28 20.20 -13.84
N ASN A 301 -8.97 20.46 -12.57
CA ASN A 301 -8.15 21.61 -12.17
C ASN A 301 -6.80 21.18 -11.57
N LEU A 302 -5.73 21.88 -11.95
CA LEU A 302 -4.45 21.87 -11.26
C LEU A 302 -4.29 23.23 -10.54
N SER A 303 -4.22 23.19 -9.21
CA SER A 303 -4.15 24.40 -8.38
C SER A 303 -2.79 24.54 -7.72
N LYS A 304 -2.15 25.70 -7.87
CA LYS A 304 -0.93 26.06 -7.15
C LYS A 304 -0.95 27.53 -6.72
N THR A 305 -0.72 27.76 -5.43
CA THR A 305 -0.92 29.09 -4.80
C THR A 305 0.03 30.17 -5.33
N SER A 306 1.29 29.85 -5.58
CA SER A 306 2.30 30.82 -6.03
C SER A 306 3.49 30.16 -6.72
N GLY A 307 4.35 30.99 -7.31
CA GLY A 307 5.56 30.56 -8.00
C GLY A 307 5.36 30.38 -9.50
N ILE A 308 6.25 29.61 -10.11
CA ILE A 308 6.23 29.30 -11.54
C ILE A 308 6.15 27.79 -11.69
N VAL A 309 5.25 27.32 -12.54
CA VAL A 309 5.26 25.96 -13.09
C VAL A 309 5.70 26.06 -14.54
N SER A 310 6.81 25.40 -14.88
CA SER A 310 7.37 25.41 -16.22
C SER A 310 7.76 23.99 -16.59
N CYS A 311 6.99 23.38 -17.48
CA CYS A 311 7.18 22.01 -17.93
C CYS A 311 7.09 21.98 -19.45
N ASP A 312 7.79 21.05 -20.11
CA ASP A 312 7.75 20.89 -21.56
C ASP A 312 7.49 19.41 -21.91
N HIS A 313 7.22 19.13 -23.18
CA HIS A 313 6.91 17.79 -23.69
C HIS A 313 5.68 17.15 -23.02
N LEU A 314 4.63 17.95 -22.88
CA LEU A 314 3.34 17.51 -22.35
C LEU A 314 2.28 17.53 -23.45
N ASP A 315 1.33 16.59 -23.41
CA ASP A 315 0.05 16.73 -24.12
C ASP A 315 -1.02 16.99 -23.07
N ILE A 316 -1.62 18.17 -23.11
CA ILE A 316 -2.44 18.68 -22.02
C ILE A 316 -3.80 19.09 -22.58
N SER A 317 -4.84 18.38 -22.15
CA SER A 317 -6.21 18.64 -22.58
C SER A 317 -7.18 18.64 -21.40
N ASN A 318 -8.37 19.20 -21.62
CA ASN A 318 -9.50 19.18 -20.68
C ASN A 318 -9.11 19.55 -19.24
N SER A 319 -8.22 20.53 -19.10
CA SER A 319 -7.64 20.94 -17.84
C SER A 319 -7.72 22.45 -17.66
N ASN A 320 -7.69 22.88 -16.40
CA ASN A 320 -7.65 24.28 -16.04
C ASN A 320 -6.59 24.51 -14.96
N ALA A 321 -5.64 25.40 -15.25
CA ALA A 321 -4.64 25.81 -14.28
C ALA A 321 -5.17 26.97 -13.44
N ILE A 322 -5.30 26.78 -12.13
CA ILE A 322 -5.83 27.77 -11.19
C ILE A 322 -4.84 28.11 -10.07
N GLY A 323 -5.21 29.07 -9.23
CA GLY A 323 -4.38 29.59 -8.15
C GLY A 323 -3.62 30.85 -8.53
N GLY A 324 -2.53 31.15 -7.83
CA GLY A 324 -1.71 32.35 -8.05
C GLY A 324 -0.35 32.08 -8.70
N ALA A 325 -0.03 30.82 -9.03
CA ALA A 325 1.16 30.49 -9.79
C ALA A 325 1.02 30.87 -11.27
N THR A 326 2.14 31.16 -11.93
CA THR A 326 2.18 31.29 -13.39
C THR A 326 2.53 29.93 -14.00
N TRP A 327 1.74 29.50 -14.97
CA TRP A 327 1.90 28.21 -15.63
C TRP A 327 2.42 28.40 -17.06
N TYR A 328 3.46 27.64 -17.41
CA TYR A 328 4.08 27.59 -18.73
C TYR A 328 4.11 26.16 -19.24
N ALA A 329 3.46 25.93 -20.38
CA ALA A 329 3.71 24.79 -21.23
C ALA A 329 4.85 25.17 -22.19
N GLY A 330 5.91 24.37 -22.21
CA GLY A 330 7.07 24.58 -23.07
C GLY A 330 6.72 24.42 -24.55
N THR A 331 7.66 24.78 -25.41
CA THR A 331 7.43 24.89 -26.86
C THR A 331 7.12 23.56 -27.55
N HIS A 332 7.43 22.43 -26.92
CA HIS A 332 7.17 21.09 -27.45
C HIS A 332 5.92 20.47 -26.84
N SER A 333 5.19 21.20 -26.00
CA SER A 333 3.92 20.76 -25.46
C SER A 333 2.78 21.03 -26.45
N VAL A 334 1.77 20.17 -26.42
CA VAL A 334 0.64 20.17 -27.34
C VAL A 334 -0.68 20.03 -26.56
N ASP A 335 -1.79 20.22 -27.26
CA ASP A 335 -3.14 19.93 -26.77
C ASP A 335 -3.87 19.24 -27.92
N THR A 336 -3.87 17.90 -27.89
CA THR A 336 -4.36 17.12 -29.03
C THR A 336 -5.85 16.83 -28.97
N THR A 337 -6.48 16.88 -27.78
CA THR A 337 -7.88 16.48 -27.62
C THR A 337 -8.85 17.64 -27.37
N ASN A 338 -8.39 18.83 -26.95
CA ASN A 338 -9.26 19.98 -26.79
C ASN A 338 -9.54 20.66 -28.14
N ARG A 339 -10.75 20.45 -28.69
CA ARG A 339 -11.20 21.10 -29.94
C ARG A 339 -11.75 22.53 -29.73
N LEU A 340 -11.30 23.24 -28.70
CA LEU A 340 -11.52 24.70 -28.60
C LEU A 340 -10.28 25.39 -29.19
N SER A 341 -10.49 25.99 -30.35
CA SER A 341 -9.50 26.62 -31.22
C SER A 341 -8.72 27.76 -30.54
N TYR A 342 -7.62 27.45 -29.84
CA TYR A 342 -6.56 28.41 -29.57
C TYR A 342 -5.20 27.73 -29.74
N PRO A 343 -4.41 28.06 -30.78
CA PRO A 343 -3.03 27.62 -30.84
C PRO A 343 -2.27 28.23 -29.66
N PHE A 344 -1.54 27.39 -28.92
CA PHE A 344 -0.59 27.81 -27.90
C PHE A 344 0.47 28.69 -28.56
N ASN A 345 0.27 30.01 -28.54
CA ASN A 345 1.37 30.92 -28.75
C ASN A 345 2.26 30.80 -27.51
N SER A 346 3.46 30.28 -27.71
CA SER A 346 4.51 30.16 -26.70
C SER A 346 4.60 31.44 -25.86
N SER A 347 4.01 31.42 -24.65
CA SER A 347 4.41 32.28 -23.53
C SER A 347 3.50 32.23 -22.31
N ARG A 348 2.25 31.74 -22.33
CA ARG A 348 1.42 31.61 -21.10
C ARG A 348 0.32 30.56 -21.28
N PHE A 349 0.05 29.74 -20.26
CA PHE A 349 -1.27 29.11 -20.14
C PHE A 349 -2.30 30.22 -19.96
N PHE A 350 -3.06 30.53 -21.01
CA PHE A 350 -4.31 31.26 -20.83
C PHE A 350 -5.39 30.22 -20.56
N SER A 351 -5.73 30.06 -19.29
CA SER A 351 -7.07 29.62 -18.90
C SER A 351 -8.08 30.56 -19.57
N ILE A 352 -8.94 30.08 -20.45
CA ILE A 352 -10.12 30.85 -20.87
C ILE A 352 -11.34 29.93 -20.77
N PHE A 353 -12.05 30.12 -19.66
CA PHE A 353 -13.43 29.79 -19.31
C PHE A 353 -14.05 28.48 -19.82
#